data_AF-A0A2S9FI52-F1
#
_entry.id   AF-A0A2S9FI52-F1
#
_cell.length_a   1.000
_cell.length_b   1.000
_cell.length_c   1.000
_cell.angle_alpha   90.00
_cell.angle_beta   90.00
_cell.angle_gamma   90.00
#
_symmetry.space_group_name_H-M   'P 1'
#
loop_
_entity.id
_entity.type
_entity.pdbx_description
1 polymer ?
#
loop_
_entity_poly.entity_id
_entity_poly.type
_entity_poly.pdbx_seq_one_letter_code
_entity_poly.pdbx_strand_id
1 'polypeptide(L)'
;IRSQLSTDGNVLLFNLHVSDKGGSPISFPASEAALPDEFSRLLYSMSSLLPSQMRTLAGNQGHRVEEGSKGFVYNADVAGIVQFLEIGTRASDLR
;
A
#
# COMPACT_ATOMS: atom_id res chain seq x y z
N ILE A 1 4.86 14.23 5.59
CA ILE A 1 5.80 14.17 4.44
C ILE A 1 5.02 13.58 3.27
N ARG A 2 4.93 14.26 2.11
CA ARG A 2 4.19 13.76 0.93
C ARG A 2 5.09 13.23 -0.18
N SER A 3 6.32 13.68 -0.23
CA SER A 3 7.39 13.15 -1.07
C SER A 3 8.74 13.56 -0.47
N GLN A 4 9.76 12.73 -0.68
CA GLN A 4 11.17 13.02 -0.42
C GLN A 4 11.99 12.36 -1.52
N LEU A 5 12.97 13.10 -2.05
CA LEU A 5 13.89 12.62 -3.08
C LEU A 5 15.26 12.41 -2.45
N SER A 6 15.88 11.27 -2.74
CA SER A 6 17.25 10.93 -2.37
C SER A 6 18.13 10.80 -3.61
N THR A 7 19.43 10.58 -3.43
CA THR A 7 20.36 10.25 -4.54
C THR A 7 19.99 8.96 -5.25
N ASP A 8 19.23 8.07 -4.59
CA ASP A 8 18.80 6.77 -5.12
C ASP A 8 17.36 6.80 -5.65
N GLY A 9 16.73 7.98 -5.71
CA GLY A 9 15.37 8.17 -6.20
C GLY A 9 14.37 8.55 -5.10
N ASN A 10 13.08 8.48 -5.45
CA ASN A 10 12.00 8.87 -4.54
C ASN A 10 11.83 7.87 -3.40
N VAL A 11 11.77 8.37 -2.17
CA VAL A 11 11.41 7.57 -1.00
C VAL A 11 9.95 7.14 -1.11
N LEU A 12 9.71 5.84 -0.88
CA LEU A 12 8.37 5.27 -0.82
C LEU A 12 7.94 5.15 0.65
N LEU A 13 6.74 5.65 0.97
CA LEU A 13 6.11 5.52 2.28
C LEU A 13 4.85 4.67 2.13
N PHE A 14 4.85 3.49 2.75
CA PHE A 14 3.69 2.61 2.78
C PHE A 14 3.10 2.56 4.18
N ASN A 15 1.77 2.46 4.28
CA ASN A 15 1.07 2.41 5.57
C ASN A 15 0.20 1.17 5.67
N LEU A 16 0.32 0.49 6.80
CA LEU A 16 -0.56 -0.59 7.22
C LEU A 16 -1.36 -0.08 8.42
N HIS A 17 -2.65 0.09 8.23
CA HIS A 17 -3.56 0.58 9.24
C HIS A 17 -4.29 -0.59 9.91
N VAL A 18 -4.08 -0.74 11.22
CA VAL A 18 -4.78 -1.70 12.07
C VAL A 18 -5.71 -0.93 13.01
N SER A 19 -6.99 -1.29 13.00
CA SER A 19 -8.01 -0.68 13.83
C SER A 19 -9.03 -1.73 14.30
N ASP A 20 -9.55 -1.53 15.50
CA ASP A 20 -10.71 -2.24 16.04
C ASP A 20 -12.03 -1.81 15.41
N LYS A 21 -12.05 -0.68 14.68
CA LYS A 21 -13.18 -0.32 13.83
C LYS A 21 -13.33 -1.40 12.76
N GLY A 22 -14.54 -1.95 12.69
CA GLY A 22 -14.89 -2.93 11.68
C GLY A 22 -14.79 -2.37 10.27
N GLY A 23 -14.94 -3.24 9.28
CA GLY A 23 -14.79 -2.90 7.88
C GLY A 23 -14.25 -4.10 7.11
N SER A 24 -14.45 -4.08 5.80
CA SER A 24 -13.78 -5.08 4.96
C SER A 24 -12.30 -4.74 4.84
N PRO A 25 -11.40 -5.75 4.85
CA PRO A 25 -10.00 -5.52 4.54
C PRO A 25 -9.85 -4.85 3.15
N ILE A 26 -8.96 -3.88 3.05
CA ILE A 26 -8.67 -3.16 1.80
C ILE A 26 -7.17 -3.24 1.56
N SER A 27 -6.78 -3.65 0.36
CA SER A 27 -5.36 -3.77 -0.03
C SER A 27 -5.11 -3.00 -1.32
N PHE A 28 -4.10 -2.13 -1.30
CA PHE A 28 -3.62 -1.37 -2.44
C PHE A 28 -4.69 -0.56 -3.21
N PRO A 29 -5.58 0.18 -2.51
CA PRO A 29 -6.65 0.92 -3.18
C PRO A 29 -6.08 2.06 -4.03
N ALA A 30 -6.77 2.39 -5.13
CA ALA A 30 -6.52 3.59 -5.93
C ALA A 30 -7.42 4.78 -5.56
N SER A 31 -8.37 4.57 -4.64
CA SER A 31 -9.29 5.58 -4.15
C SER A 31 -9.55 5.42 -2.66
N GLU A 32 -9.76 6.54 -1.96
CA GLU A 32 -10.11 6.55 -0.54
C GLU A 32 -11.62 6.40 -0.27
N ALA A 33 -12.45 6.32 -1.31
CA ALA A 33 -13.91 6.33 -1.17
C ALA A 33 -14.46 5.18 -0.31
N ALA A 34 -13.78 4.04 -0.29
CA ALA A 34 -14.16 2.87 0.50
C ALA A 34 -13.54 2.84 1.91
N LEU A 35 -12.74 3.84 2.29
CA LEU A 35 -12.04 3.85 3.58
C LEU A 35 -12.99 4.24 4.72
N PRO A 36 -12.99 3.49 5.83
CA PRO A 36 -14.06 3.57 6.84
C PRO A 36 -13.99 4.81 7.73
N ASP A 37 -12.83 5.48 7.85
CA ASP A 37 -12.69 6.61 8.75
C ASP A 37 -11.63 7.64 8.32
N GLU A 38 -11.49 8.71 9.11
CA GLU A 38 -10.54 9.78 8.83
C GLU A 38 -9.07 9.37 8.99
N PHE A 39 -8.78 8.42 9.88
CA PHE A 39 -7.42 7.96 10.14
C PHE A 39 -6.90 7.08 9.00
N SER A 40 -7.75 6.20 8.48
CA SER A 40 -7.46 5.41 7.27
C SER A 40 -7.27 6.32 6.05
N ARG A 41 -8.13 7.35 5.87
CA ARG A 41 -7.94 8.36 4.81
C ARG A 41 -6.65 9.16 4.98
N LEU A 42 -6.30 9.56 6.20
CA LEU A 42 -5.05 10.27 6.49
C LEU A 42 -3.83 9.45 6.08
N LEU A 43 -3.75 8.20 6.53
CA LEU A 43 -2.64 7.31 6.19
C LEU A 43 -2.61 6.97 4.70
N TYR A 44 -3.76 6.74 4.07
CA TYR A 44 -3.86 6.60 2.61
C TYR A 44 -3.32 7.83 1.88
N SER A 45 -3.66 9.04 2.33
CA SER A 45 -3.21 10.29 1.71
C SER A 45 -1.69 10.46 1.78
N MET A 46 -1.08 9.97 2.87
CA MET A 46 0.37 9.97 3.08
C MET A 46 1.10 8.85 2.32
N SER A 47 0.38 7.80 1.93
CA SER A 47 0.98 6.66 1.25
C SER A 47 1.41 7.01 -0.17
N SER A 48 2.56 6.48 -0.58
CA SER A 48 3.08 6.61 -1.94
C SER A 48 2.28 5.77 -2.92
N LEU A 49 2.28 6.19 -4.19
CA LEU A 49 1.84 5.37 -5.30
C LEU A 49 2.65 4.07 -5.33
N LEU A 50 1.98 2.98 -5.66
CA LEU A 50 2.61 1.68 -5.86
C LEU A 50 3.31 1.69 -7.23
N PRO A 51 4.65 1.56 -7.29
CA PRO A 51 5.39 1.51 -8.55
C PRO A 51 4.89 0.39 -9.47
N SER A 52 5.04 0.56 -10.78
CA SER A 52 4.53 -0.38 -11.79
C SER A 52 4.95 -1.83 -11.54
N GLN A 53 6.22 -2.07 -11.21
CA GLN A 53 6.74 -3.40 -10.89
C GLN A 53 6.09 -4.01 -9.63
N MET A 54 5.90 -3.21 -8.57
CA MET A 54 5.21 -3.65 -7.37
C MET A 54 3.72 -3.92 -7.63
N ARG A 55 3.06 -3.14 -8.50
CA ARG A 55 1.70 -3.44 -8.95
C ARG A 55 1.64 -4.79 -9.68
N THR A 56 2.60 -5.07 -10.56
CA THR A 56 2.65 -6.39 -11.21
C THR A 56 2.81 -7.53 -10.20
N LEU A 57 3.70 -7.37 -9.21
CA LEU A 57 3.87 -8.36 -8.13
C LEU A 57 2.58 -8.56 -7.32
N ALA A 58 1.94 -7.47 -6.91
CA ALA A 58 0.68 -7.51 -6.17
C ALA A 58 -0.44 -8.18 -6.98
N GLY A 59 -0.54 -7.88 -8.29
CA GLY A 59 -1.48 -8.53 -9.20
C GLY A 59 -1.25 -10.04 -9.33
N ASN A 60 0.02 -10.46 -9.41
CA ASN A 60 0.38 -11.89 -9.44
C ASN A 60 0.05 -12.61 -8.13
N GLN A 61 -0.02 -11.88 -7.00
CA GLN A 61 -0.47 -12.38 -5.70
C GLN A 61 -1.99 -12.31 -5.51
N GLY A 62 -2.75 -11.93 -6.55
CA GLY A 62 -4.21 -11.94 -6.54
C GLY A 62 -4.85 -10.63 -6.05
N HIS A 63 -4.07 -9.58 -5.80
CA HIS A 63 -4.64 -8.27 -5.46
C HIS A 63 -5.21 -7.57 -6.69
N ARG A 64 -6.33 -6.86 -6.50
CA ARG A 64 -6.86 -5.94 -7.52
C ARG A 64 -6.10 -4.63 -7.42
N VAL A 65 -5.21 -4.40 -8.38
CA VAL A 65 -4.39 -3.19 -8.45
C VAL A 65 -4.52 -2.52 -9.81
N GLU A 66 -4.43 -1.21 -9.81
CA GLU A 66 -4.62 -0.38 -11.00
C GLU A 66 -3.72 0.86 -10.97
N GLU A 67 -3.79 1.67 -12.02
CA GLU A 67 -3.12 2.96 -12.02
C GLU A 67 -3.67 3.83 -10.88
N GLY A 68 -2.78 4.43 -10.09
CA GLY A 68 -3.17 5.16 -8.88
C GLY A 68 -3.24 4.32 -7.60
N SER A 69 -3.13 2.99 -7.66
CA SER A 69 -3.01 2.15 -6.45
C SER A 69 -1.87 2.65 -5.56
N LYS A 70 -2.14 2.75 -4.26
CA LYS A 70 -1.15 3.20 -3.26
C LYS A 70 -0.67 2.05 -2.39
N GLY A 71 0.52 2.19 -1.83
CA GLY A 71 1.05 1.29 -0.79
C GLY A 71 0.34 1.46 0.54
N PHE A 72 -0.96 1.15 0.57
CA PHE A 72 -1.83 1.26 1.74
C PHE A 72 -2.62 -0.03 1.93
N VAL A 73 -2.68 -0.50 3.18
CA VAL A 73 -3.48 -1.66 3.58
C VAL A 73 -4.28 -1.30 4.84
N TYR A 74 -5.54 -1.68 4.87
CA TYR A 74 -6.44 -1.53 6.01
C TYR A 74 -6.90 -2.90 6.50
N ASN A 75 -6.67 -3.18 7.79
CA ASN A 75 -7.16 -4.38 8.50
C ASN A 75 -6.97 -5.70 7.74
N ALA A 76 -5.79 -5.91 7.15
CA ALA A 76 -5.44 -7.20 6.57
C ALA A 76 -5.29 -8.28 7.66
N ASP A 77 -5.56 -9.52 7.28
CA ASP A 77 -5.20 -10.68 8.08
C ASP A 77 -3.68 -10.94 8.02
N VAL A 78 -3.20 -11.91 8.80
CA VAL A 78 -1.76 -12.22 8.88
C VAL A 78 -1.16 -12.49 7.50
N ALA A 79 -1.88 -13.20 6.63
CA ALA A 79 -1.43 -13.49 5.27
C ALA A 79 -1.27 -12.19 4.45
N GLY A 80 -2.25 -11.29 4.50
CA GLY A 80 -2.18 -10.00 3.81
C GLY A 80 -1.09 -9.07 4.36
N ILE A 81 -0.78 -9.13 5.67
CA ILE A 81 0.34 -8.38 6.26
C ILE A 81 1.68 -8.89 5.71
N VAL A 82 1.86 -10.21 5.63
CA VAL A 82 3.08 -10.81 5.06
C VAL A 82 3.23 -10.41 3.60
N GLN A 83 2.16 -10.52 2.80
CA GLN A 83 2.16 -10.11 1.39
C GLN A 83 2.50 -8.62 1.23
N PHE A 84 1.95 -7.76 2.08
CA PHE A 84 2.27 -6.33 2.08
C PHE A 84 3.75 -6.06 2.31
N LEU A 85 4.37 -6.75 3.28
CA LEU A 85 5.80 -6.63 3.54
C LEU A 85 6.61 -7.15 2.36
N GLU A 86 6.28 -8.33 1.83
CA GLU A 86 6.96 -8.89 0.66
C GLU A 86 6.90 -7.96 -0.56
N ILE A 87 5.72 -7.46 -0.92
CA ILE A 87 5.57 -6.51 -2.04
C ILE A 87 6.41 -5.25 -1.78
N GLY A 88 6.43 -4.76 -0.54
CA GLY A 88 7.12 -3.52 -0.18
C GLY A 88 8.64 -3.63 -0.05
N THR A 89 9.18 -4.81 0.27
CA THR A 89 10.63 -4.99 0.52
C THR A 89 11.35 -5.74 -0.60
N ARG A 90 10.63 -6.44 -1.48
CA ARG A 90 11.22 -7.14 -2.63
C ARG A 90 11.78 -6.22 -3.72
N ALA A 91 11.69 -4.90 -3.55
CA ALA A 91 12.47 -3.93 -4.32
C ALA A 91 13.99 -4.22 -4.27
N SER A 92 14.46 -4.86 -3.20
CA SER A 92 15.85 -5.25 -3.00
C SER A 92 16.35 -6.32 -3.99
N ASP A 93 15.43 -7.12 -4.56
CA ASP A 93 15.72 -8.21 -5.50
C ASP A 93 15.73 -7.74 -6.97
N LEU A 94 15.39 -6.46 -7.23
CA LEU A 94 15.30 -5.85 -8.56
C LEU A 94 16.65 -5.31 -9.07
N ARG A 95 17.75 -6.02 -8.81
CA ARG A 95 19.05 -5.74 -9.41
C ARG A 95 19.19 -6.35 -10.80
#